data_AF-L9X035-F1
#
_entry.id   AF-L9X035-F1
#
_cell.length_a   1.000
_cell.length_b   1.000
_cell.length_c   1.000
_cell.angle_alpha   90.00
_cell.angle_beta   90.00
_cell.angle_gamma   90.00
#
_symmetry.space_group_name_H-M   'P 1'
#
loop_
_entity.id
_entity.type
_entity.pdbx_description
1 polymer ?
#
loop_
_entity_poly.entity_id
_entity_poly.type
_entity_poly.pdbx_seq_one_letter_code
_entity_poly.pdbx_strand_id
1 'polypeptide(L)'
;MLNPVRVDAAIDLAYGALIALSIVLIATLDTNVGIAFGVGVFASYVVHVVWKMARFDPDWMTQAVEETVEKQVGEVQTQVKETVEKQVEEVQTQVEETVEKQVEGVQTQVEESVEEVVEESVGEVVEESVGETVEKQVEGVQTQVEAVNERVDRRPREDQVEELVEESIEDGADE
;
A
#
# COMPACT_ATOMS: atom_id res chain seq x y z
N MET A 1 13.69 30.46 41.42
CA MET A 1 13.09 29.29 42.09
C MET A 1 14.12 28.74 43.05
N LEU A 2 13.89 28.83 44.37
CA LEU A 2 14.84 28.28 45.36
C LEU A 2 14.66 26.76 45.39
N ASN A 3 15.77 26.02 45.33
CA ASN A 3 15.74 24.57 45.31
C ASN A 3 15.16 24.07 46.66
N PRO A 4 14.14 23.19 46.70
CA PRO A 4 13.48 22.76 47.94
C PRO A 4 14.48 22.23 48.97
N VAL A 5 15.48 21.49 48.50
CA VAL A 5 16.58 20.96 49.32
C VAL A 5 17.37 22.04 50.04
N ARG A 6 17.55 23.22 49.41
CA ARG A 6 18.29 24.34 50.00
C ARG A 6 17.47 25.10 51.03
N VAL A 7 16.15 25.15 50.85
CA VAL A 7 15.23 25.76 51.81
C VAL A 7 15.18 24.91 53.07
N ASP A 8 15.10 23.59 52.91
CA ASP A 8 15.12 22.65 54.03
C ASP A 8 16.41 22.75 54.83
N ALA A 9 17.56 22.72 54.16
CA ALA A 9 18.86 22.88 54.81
C ALA A 9 18.99 24.24 55.53
N ALA A 10 18.44 25.33 54.97
CA ALA A 10 18.48 26.64 55.59
C ALA A 10 17.60 26.71 56.85
N ILE A 11 16.44 26.05 56.82
CA ILE A 11 15.51 25.99 57.96
C ILE A 11 16.10 25.14 59.08
N ASP A 12 16.66 23.96 58.76
CA ASP A 12 17.33 23.10 59.75
C ASP A 12 18.54 23.80 60.38
N LEU A 13 19.31 24.55 59.59
CA LEU A 13 20.42 25.35 60.10
C LEU A 13 19.94 26.49 61.02
N ALA A 14 18.85 27.17 60.66
CA ALA A 14 18.27 28.22 61.49
C ALA A 14 17.75 27.68 62.83
N TYR A 15 17.02 26.58 62.83
CA TYR A 15 16.56 25.93 64.07
C TYR A 15 17.74 25.38 64.89
N GLY A 16 18.77 24.82 64.25
CA GLY A 16 20.00 24.41 64.93
C GLY A 16 20.72 25.59 65.60
N ALA A 17 20.80 26.75 64.95
CA ALA A 17 21.35 27.97 65.54
C ALA A 17 20.52 28.47 66.72
N LEU A 18 19.18 28.40 66.63
CA LEU A 18 18.28 28.76 67.72
C LEU A 18 18.40 27.80 68.92
N ILE A 19 18.61 26.50 68.69
CA ILE A 19 18.88 25.52 69.75
C ILE A 19 20.24 25.81 70.41
N ALA A 20 21.28 26.10 69.63
CA ALA A 20 22.58 26.49 70.18
C ALA A 20 22.48 27.77 71.02
N LEU A 21 21.71 28.76 70.55
CA LEU A 21 21.41 29.97 71.32
C LEU A 21 20.68 29.63 72.62
N SER A 22 19.72 28.71 72.59
CA SER A 22 19.03 28.21 73.79
C SER A 22 20.01 27.64 74.82
N ILE A 23 20.99 26.85 74.39
CA ILE A 23 22.01 26.26 75.28
C ILE A 23 22.89 27.34 75.90
N VAL A 24 23.28 28.37 75.12
CA VAL A 24 24.07 29.50 75.63
C VAL A 24 23.27 30.31 76.66
N LEU A 25 21.97 30.53 76.43
CA LEU A 25 21.09 31.21 77.39
C LEU A 25 20.99 30.43 78.72
N ILE A 26 20.88 29.09 78.65
CA ILE A 26 20.88 28.22 79.85
C ILE A 26 22.21 28.34 80.61
N ALA A 27 23.33 28.42 79.90
CA ALA A 27 24.67 28.42 80.50
C ALA A 27 25.09 29.78 81.11
N THR A 28 24.50 30.90 80.67
CA THR A 28 24.99 32.26 81.00
C THR A 28 23.98 33.16 81.71
N LEU A 29 22.68 32.94 81.53
CA LEU A 29 21.62 33.80 82.06
C LEU A 29 20.77 33.06 83.10
N ASP A 30 19.80 32.28 82.65
CA ASP A 30 18.83 31.61 83.50
C ASP A 30 18.32 30.31 82.86
N THR A 31 18.33 29.22 83.62
CA THR A 31 17.90 27.90 83.15
C THR A 31 16.42 27.90 82.75
N ASN A 32 15.54 28.56 83.53
CA ASN A 32 14.11 28.62 83.22
C ASN A 32 13.84 29.37 81.91
N VAL A 33 14.57 30.47 81.66
CA VAL A 33 14.43 31.27 80.43
C VAL A 33 14.91 30.46 79.23
N GLY A 34 16.05 29.80 79.35
CA GLY A 34 16.59 28.96 78.28
C GLY A 34 15.71 27.75 77.96
N ILE A 35 15.11 27.10 78.96
CA ILE A 35 14.14 26.01 78.74
C ILE A 35 12.88 26.53 78.04
N ALA A 36 12.29 27.65 78.52
CA ALA A 36 11.10 28.22 77.90
C ALA A 36 11.33 28.62 76.43
N PHE A 37 12.50 29.19 76.12
CA PHE A 37 12.91 29.51 74.76
C PHE A 37 13.08 28.25 73.90
N GLY A 38 13.79 27.23 74.39
CA GLY A 38 13.99 25.97 73.67
C GLY A 38 12.69 25.24 73.36
N VAL A 39 11.74 25.21 74.30
CA VAL A 39 10.41 24.62 74.10
C VAL A 39 9.61 25.41 73.06
N GLY A 40 9.69 26.75 73.07
CA GLY A 40 9.04 27.58 72.05
C GLY A 40 9.59 27.35 70.64
N VAL A 41 10.91 27.26 70.50
CA VAL A 41 11.58 26.95 69.23
C VAL A 41 11.17 25.56 68.73
N PHE A 42 11.10 24.58 69.62
CA PHE A 42 10.66 23.22 69.30
C PHE A 42 9.18 23.17 68.86
N ALA A 43 8.29 23.87 69.56
CA ALA A 43 6.88 23.95 69.17
C ALA A 43 6.70 24.61 67.79
N SER A 44 7.45 25.68 67.50
CA SER A 44 7.48 26.31 66.17
C SER A 44 7.97 25.34 65.09
N TYR A 45 9.03 24.57 65.38
CA TYR A 45 9.55 23.56 64.46
C TYR A 45 8.48 22.51 64.12
N VAL A 46 7.78 21.97 65.13
CA VAL A 46 6.71 20.99 64.93
C VAL A 46 5.57 21.56 64.07
N VAL A 47 5.11 22.78 64.37
CA VAL A 47 4.06 23.45 63.58
C VAL A 47 4.50 23.62 62.13
N HIS A 48 5.75 24.03 61.90
CA HIS A 48 6.30 24.18 60.55
C HIS A 48 6.41 22.85 59.80
N VAL A 49 6.87 21.78 60.46
CA VAL A 49 6.97 20.43 59.86
C VAL A 49 5.60 19.88 59.51
N VAL A 50 4.61 20.03 60.38
CA VAL A 50 3.23 19.61 60.11
C VAL A 50 2.64 20.41 58.96
N TRP A 51 2.87 21.73 58.93
CA TRP A 51 2.43 22.58 57.81
C TRP A 51 3.10 22.17 56.49
N LYS A 52 4.39 21.83 56.51
CA LYS A 52 5.11 21.31 55.35
C LYS A 52 4.56 19.95 54.91
N MET A 53 4.33 19.01 55.82
CA MET A 53 3.72 17.70 55.54
C MET A 53 2.33 17.85 54.93
N ALA A 54 1.47 18.71 55.48
CA ALA A 54 0.12 18.97 54.95
C ALA A 54 0.16 19.67 53.57
N ARG A 55 1.15 20.54 53.30
CA ARG A 55 1.31 21.08 51.94
C ARG A 55 1.75 20.02 50.93
N PHE A 56 2.39 18.94 51.36
CA PHE A 56 2.73 17.79 50.52
C PHE A 56 1.72 16.65 50.64
N ASP A 57 0.44 16.94 50.92
CA ASP A 57 -0.59 15.91 50.88
C ASP A 57 -0.56 15.16 49.52
N PRO A 58 -0.35 13.83 49.50
CA PRO A 58 -0.21 13.06 48.26
C PRO A 58 -1.43 13.17 47.34
N ASP A 59 -2.62 13.38 47.91
CA ASP A 59 -3.88 13.34 47.18
C ASP A 59 -4.05 14.52 46.21
N TRP A 60 -3.59 15.73 46.54
CA TRP A 60 -3.74 16.88 45.62
C TRP A 60 -2.72 16.84 44.48
N MET A 61 -1.52 16.30 44.71
CA MET A 61 -0.51 16.12 43.65
C MET A 61 -0.86 14.95 42.73
N THR A 62 -1.41 13.86 43.27
CA THR A 62 -1.86 12.72 42.47
C THR A 62 -3.04 13.11 41.59
N GLN A 63 -4.05 13.81 42.12
CA GLN A 63 -5.17 14.30 41.30
C GLN A 63 -4.74 15.26 40.19
N ALA A 64 -3.85 16.21 40.47
CA ALA A 64 -3.39 17.15 39.46
C ALA A 64 -2.56 16.48 38.34
N VAL A 65 -1.74 15.49 38.70
CA VAL A 65 -0.99 14.69 37.71
C VAL A 65 -1.92 13.76 36.95
N GLU A 66 -2.86 13.10 37.62
CA GLU A 66 -3.86 12.23 37.00
C GLU A 66 -4.68 12.99 35.96
N GLU A 67 -5.21 14.17 36.30
CA GLU A 67 -5.96 15.00 35.35
C GLU A 67 -5.09 15.46 34.17
N THR A 68 -3.83 15.83 34.42
CA THR A 68 -2.90 16.23 33.36
C THR A 68 -2.56 15.07 32.44
N VAL A 69 -2.30 13.88 33.00
CA VAL A 69 -1.98 12.66 32.25
C VAL A 69 -3.20 12.17 31.48
N GLU A 70 -4.38 12.14 32.08
CA GLU A 70 -5.62 11.74 31.42
C GLU A 70 -5.91 12.65 30.22
N LYS A 71 -5.75 13.97 30.40
CA LYS A 71 -5.91 14.94 29.32
C LYS A 71 -4.87 14.75 28.21
N GLN A 72 -3.60 14.59 28.56
CA GLN A 72 -2.53 14.35 27.58
C GLN A 72 -2.73 13.04 26.82
N VAL A 73 -3.10 11.96 27.51
CA VAL A 73 -3.34 10.64 26.90
C VAL A 73 -4.58 10.69 26.00
N GLY A 74 -5.65 11.37 26.40
CA GLY A 74 -6.83 11.57 25.57
C GLY A 74 -6.55 12.34 24.28
N GLU A 75 -5.75 13.40 24.36
CA GLU A 75 -5.33 14.18 23.19
C GLU A 75 -4.42 13.35 22.26
N VAL A 76 -3.43 12.64 22.80
CA VAL A 76 -2.55 11.76 22.04
C VAL A 76 -3.34 10.63 21.38
N GLN A 77 -4.28 9.99 22.08
CA GLN A 77 -5.12 8.93 21.51
C GLN A 77 -5.93 9.44 20.32
N THR A 78 -6.44 10.67 20.40
CA THR A 78 -7.19 11.30 19.31
C THR A 78 -6.29 11.61 18.11
N GLN A 79 -5.11 12.19 18.35
CA GLN A 79 -4.14 12.47 17.28
C GLN A 79 -3.63 11.19 16.61
N VAL A 80 -3.36 10.14 17.39
CA VAL A 80 -2.95 8.83 16.86
C VAL A 80 -4.08 8.24 16.03
N LYS A 81 -5.32 8.28 16.51
CA LYS A 81 -6.48 7.78 15.75
C LYS A 81 -6.61 8.49 14.40
N GLU A 82 -6.58 9.82 14.38
CA GLU A 82 -6.71 10.60 13.14
C GLU A 82 -5.52 10.36 12.19
N THR A 83 -4.30 10.27 12.73
CA THR A 83 -3.09 10.00 11.92
C THR A 83 -3.14 8.60 11.31
N VAL A 84 -3.54 7.60 12.09
CA VAL A 84 -3.68 6.22 11.61
C VAL A 84 -4.81 6.12 10.59
N GLU A 85 -5.97 6.76 10.82
CA GLU A 85 -7.07 6.77 9.86
C GLU A 85 -6.63 7.36 8.50
N LYS A 86 -5.93 8.51 8.52
CA LYS A 86 -5.38 9.11 7.28
C LYS A 86 -4.35 8.23 6.59
N GLN A 87 -3.42 7.64 7.35
CA GLN A 87 -2.41 6.73 6.77
C GLN A 87 -3.07 5.49 6.16
N VAL A 88 -4.10 4.94 6.81
CA VAL A 88 -4.83 3.77 6.31
C VAL A 88 -5.64 4.11 5.05
N GLU A 89 -6.22 5.31 4.97
CA GLU A 89 -6.90 5.79 3.77
C GLU A 89 -5.91 5.99 2.61
N GLU A 90 -4.77 6.65 2.85
CA GLU A 90 -3.73 6.86 1.84
C GLU A 90 -3.16 5.54 1.31
N VAL A 91 -2.91 4.57 2.21
CA VAL A 91 -2.44 3.23 1.81
C VAL A 91 -3.51 2.50 1.00
N GLN A 92 -4.79 2.59 1.36
CA GLN A 92 -5.87 1.98 0.57
C GLN A 92 -5.90 2.53 -0.85
N THR A 93 -5.83 3.84 -1.02
CA THR A 93 -5.82 4.46 -2.35
C THR A 93 -4.58 4.05 -3.17
N GLN A 94 -3.39 4.04 -2.55
CA GLN A 94 -2.17 3.59 -3.24
C GLN A 94 -2.24 2.12 -3.66
N VAL A 95 -2.82 1.27 -2.81
CA VAL A 95 -3.03 -0.16 -3.12
C VAL A 95 -4.03 -0.29 -4.27
N GLU A 96 -5.14 0.44 -4.25
CA GLU A 96 -6.15 0.41 -5.31
C GLU A 96 -5.54 0.84 -6.65
N GLU A 97 -4.84 1.98 -6.71
CA GLU A 97 -4.18 2.45 -7.94
C GLU A 97 -3.09 1.50 -8.43
N THR A 98 -2.32 0.88 -7.53
CA THR A 98 -1.26 -0.06 -7.90
C THR A 98 -1.84 -1.36 -8.45
N VAL A 99 -2.91 -1.87 -7.83
CA VAL A 99 -3.62 -3.06 -8.29
C VAL A 99 -4.30 -2.79 -9.62
N GLU A 100 -4.96 -1.65 -9.80
CA GLU A 100 -5.61 -1.26 -11.05
C GLU A 100 -4.59 -1.20 -12.20
N LYS A 101 -3.45 -0.53 -12.00
CA LYS A 101 -2.35 -0.51 -12.99
C LYS A 101 -1.76 -1.88 -13.29
N GLN A 102 -1.62 -2.74 -12.28
CA GLN A 102 -1.17 -4.12 -12.51
C GLN A 102 -2.19 -4.92 -13.32
N VAL A 103 -3.48 -4.76 -13.03
CA VAL A 103 -4.55 -5.46 -13.75
C VAL A 103 -4.63 -4.98 -15.19
N GLU A 104 -4.54 -3.67 -15.43
CA GLU A 104 -4.46 -3.11 -16.79
C GLU A 104 -3.24 -3.66 -17.54
N GLY A 105 -2.04 -3.64 -16.92
CA GLY A 105 -0.82 -4.15 -17.55
C GLY A 105 -0.87 -5.66 -17.84
N VAL A 106 -1.53 -6.44 -16.99
CA VAL A 106 -1.78 -7.87 -17.24
C VAL A 106 -2.79 -8.05 -18.37
N GLN A 107 -3.86 -7.24 -18.41
CA GLN A 107 -4.86 -7.31 -19.47
C GLN A 107 -4.26 -7.01 -20.84
N THR A 108 -3.44 -5.97 -20.95
CA THR A 108 -2.76 -5.64 -22.22
C THR A 108 -1.76 -6.72 -22.62
N GLN A 109 -0.98 -7.26 -21.67
CA GLN A 109 -0.05 -8.35 -21.95
C GLN A 109 -0.78 -9.61 -22.42
N VAL A 110 -1.92 -9.93 -21.82
CA VAL A 110 -2.76 -11.07 -22.23
C VAL A 110 -3.35 -10.81 -23.60
N GLU A 111 -3.85 -9.61 -23.88
CA GLU A 111 -4.40 -9.25 -25.19
C GLU A 111 -3.35 -9.38 -26.29
N GLU A 112 -2.16 -8.81 -26.09
CA GLU A 112 -1.04 -8.90 -27.03
C GLU A 112 -0.56 -10.34 -27.23
N SER A 113 -0.39 -11.10 -26.15
CA SER A 113 0.03 -12.52 -26.25
C SER A 113 -1.02 -13.39 -26.94
N VAL A 114 -2.32 -13.12 -26.72
CA VAL A 114 -3.40 -13.85 -27.40
C VAL A 114 -3.46 -13.47 -28.87
N GLU A 115 -3.32 -12.18 -29.20
CA GLU A 115 -3.30 -11.70 -30.59
C GLU A 115 -2.13 -12.34 -31.36
N GLU A 116 -0.92 -12.33 -30.80
CA GLU A 116 0.27 -12.93 -31.40
C GLU A 116 0.11 -14.45 -31.60
N VAL A 117 -0.35 -15.17 -30.56
CA VAL A 117 -0.56 -16.63 -30.65
C VAL A 117 -1.64 -16.98 -31.66
N VAL A 118 -2.72 -16.19 -31.73
CA VAL A 118 -3.80 -16.40 -32.70
C VAL A 118 -3.29 -16.11 -34.11
N GLU A 119 -2.57 -15.01 -34.31
CA GLU A 119 -2.03 -14.65 -35.63
C GLU A 119 -1.03 -15.71 -36.13
N GLU A 120 -0.11 -16.17 -35.29
CA GLU A 120 0.87 -17.20 -35.66
C GLU A 120 0.18 -18.56 -35.86
N SER A 121 -0.54 -19.06 -34.85
CA SER A 121 -1.08 -20.42 -34.90
C SER A 121 -2.24 -20.55 -35.89
N VAL A 122 -3.16 -19.58 -35.94
CA VAL A 122 -4.27 -19.63 -36.89
C VAL A 122 -3.82 -19.21 -38.28
N GLY A 123 -2.92 -18.24 -38.39
CA GLY A 123 -2.34 -17.82 -39.67
C GLY A 123 -1.63 -18.97 -40.38
N GLU A 124 -0.69 -19.65 -39.71
CA GLU A 124 0.01 -20.81 -40.30
C GLU A 124 -0.96 -21.94 -40.65
N VAL A 125 -1.85 -22.33 -39.73
CA VAL A 125 -2.77 -23.45 -39.97
C VAL A 125 -3.71 -23.16 -41.14
N VAL A 126 -4.19 -21.92 -41.25
CA VAL A 126 -5.04 -21.50 -42.37
C VAL A 126 -4.24 -21.43 -43.66
N GLU A 127 -3.03 -20.87 -43.64
CA GLU A 127 -2.19 -20.78 -44.84
C GLU A 127 -1.79 -22.16 -45.36
N GLU A 128 -1.42 -23.09 -44.48
CA GLU A 128 -1.11 -24.48 -44.84
C GLU A 128 -2.35 -25.23 -45.33
N SER A 129 -3.47 -25.20 -44.59
CA SER A 129 -4.68 -25.93 -44.98
C SER A 129 -5.31 -25.39 -46.26
N VAL A 130 -5.37 -24.07 -46.41
CA VAL A 130 -5.91 -23.42 -47.62
C VAL A 130 -4.94 -23.58 -48.77
N GLY A 131 -3.64 -23.40 -48.54
CA GLY A 131 -2.59 -23.61 -49.55
C GLY A 131 -2.64 -25.01 -50.14
N GLU A 132 -2.64 -26.05 -49.30
CA GLU A 132 -2.70 -27.45 -49.76
C GLU A 132 -4.02 -27.76 -50.50
N THR A 133 -5.14 -27.24 -50.00
CA THR A 133 -6.45 -27.46 -50.64
C THR A 133 -6.54 -26.77 -52.00
N VAL A 134 -6.06 -25.53 -52.11
CA VAL A 134 -6.04 -24.77 -53.35
C VAL A 134 -5.08 -25.41 -54.35
N GLU A 135 -3.90 -25.83 -53.92
CA GLU A 135 -2.91 -26.49 -54.79
C GLU A 135 -3.48 -27.79 -55.38
N LYS A 136 -4.11 -28.64 -54.55
CA LYS A 136 -4.82 -29.84 -55.03
C LYS A 136 -5.96 -29.52 -56.00
N GLN A 137 -6.73 -28.47 -55.73
CA GLN A 137 -7.80 -28.05 -56.65
C GLN A 137 -7.24 -27.55 -57.98
N VAL A 138 -6.16 -26.76 -57.96
CA VAL A 138 -5.51 -26.24 -59.17
C VAL A 138 -4.89 -27.36 -59.99
N GLU A 139 -4.20 -28.31 -59.36
CA GLU A 139 -3.69 -29.51 -60.06
C GLU A 139 -4.83 -30.29 -60.72
N GLY A 140 -5.93 -30.53 -59.99
CA GLY A 140 -7.12 -31.21 -60.53
C GLY A 140 -7.81 -30.46 -61.66
N VAL A 141 -7.79 -29.12 -61.64
CA VAL A 141 -8.27 -28.28 -62.76
C VAL A 141 -7.31 -28.38 -63.94
N GLN A 142 -5.99 -28.35 -63.71
CA GLN A 142 -4.98 -28.44 -64.76
C GLN A 142 -5.09 -29.77 -65.53
N THR A 143 -5.28 -30.89 -64.82
CA THR A 143 -5.50 -32.20 -65.46
C THR A 143 -6.78 -32.21 -66.31
N GLN A 144 -7.85 -31.57 -65.83
CA GLN A 144 -9.08 -31.44 -66.61
C GLN A 144 -8.89 -30.57 -67.85
N VAL A 145 -8.12 -29.48 -67.75
CA VAL A 145 -7.80 -28.61 -68.90
C VAL A 145 -6.97 -29.36 -69.93
N GLU A 146 -5.98 -30.15 -69.53
CA GLU A 146 -5.20 -30.99 -70.45
C GLU A 146 -6.08 -32.03 -71.16
N ALA A 147 -6.98 -32.70 -70.42
CA ALA A 147 -7.93 -33.65 -71.00
C ALA A 147 -8.91 -32.97 -71.97
N VAL A 148 -9.31 -31.72 -71.70
CA VAL A 148 -10.11 -30.92 -72.63
C VAL A 148 -9.28 -30.51 -73.86
N ASN A 149 -8.03 -30.11 -73.68
CA ASN A 149 -7.15 -29.72 -74.77
C ASN A 149 -6.91 -30.88 -75.75
N GLU A 150 -6.62 -32.09 -75.22
CA GLU A 150 -6.47 -33.28 -76.06
C GLU A 150 -7.76 -33.64 -76.81
N ARG A 151 -8.93 -33.42 -76.19
CA ARG A 151 -10.22 -33.60 -76.85
C ARG A 151 -10.45 -32.56 -77.97
N VAL A 152 -9.98 -31.33 -77.80
CA VAL A 152 -10.07 -30.28 -78.82
C VAL A 152 -9.12 -30.58 -79.98
N ASP A 153 -7.89 -31.04 -79.72
CA ASP A 153 -6.91 -31.39 -80.75
C ASP A 153 -7.36 -32.57 -81.64
N ARG A 154 -8.22 -33.45 -81.10
CA ARG A 154 -8.85 -34.54 -81.87
C ARG A 154 -10.11 -34.12 -82.64
N ARG A 155 -10.56 -32.86 -82.56
CA ARG A 155 -11.66 -32.42 -83.42
C ARG A 155 -11.20 -32.45 -84.88
N PRO A 156 -12.02 -32.99 -85.79
CA PRO A 156 -11.76 -32.86 -87.21
C PRO A 156 -11.69 -31.37 -87.57
N ARG A 157 -10.66 -30.99 -88.36
CA ARG A 157 -10.50 -29.62 -88.85
C ARG A 157 -11.65 -29.29 -89.79
N GLU A 158 -12.09 -28.03 -89.82
CA GLU A 158 -13.22 -27.57 -90.64
C GLU A 158 -13.09 -28.04 -92.10
N ASP A 159 -11.88 -27.96 -92.67
CA ASP A 159 -11.58 -28.41 -94.03
C ASP A 159 -11.84 -29.92 -94.28
N GLN A 160 -11.56 -30.79 -93.30
CA GLN A 160 -11.83 -32.24 -93.40
C GLN A 160 -13.31 -32.57 -93.20
N VAL A 161 -14.02 -31.74 -92.43
CA VAL A 161 -15.46 -31.87 -92.28
C VAL A 161 -16.16 -31.43 -93.57
N GLU A 162 -15.67 -30.37 -94.21
CA GLU A 162 -16.16 -29.88 -95.49
C GLU A 162 -15.94 -30.91 -96.61
N GLU A 163 -14.76 -31.56 -96.67
CA GLU A 163 -14.46 -32.64 -97.62
C GLU A 163 -15.34 -33.88 -97.41
N LEU A 164 -15.56 -34.34 -96.17
CA LEU A 164 -16.49 -35.45 -95.89
C LEU A 164 -17.95 -35.10 -96.21
N VAL A 165 -18.33 -33.83 -96.04
CA VAL A 165 -19.67 -33.33 -96.39
C VAL A 165 -19.83 -33.25 -97.92
N GLU A 166 -18.82 -32.77 -98.65
CA GLU A 166 -18.82 -32.77 -100.12
C GLU A 166 -18.82 -34.19 -100.71
N GLU A 167 -17.99 -35.11 -100.18
CA GLU A 167 -18.00 -36.53 -100.58
C GLU A 167 -19.37 -37.16 -100.34
N SER A 168 -20.00 -36.89 -99.19
CA SER A 168 -21.35 -37.41 -98.90
C SER A 168 -22.44 -36.79 -99.79
N ILE A 169 -22.23 -35.58 -100.31
CA ILE A 169 -23.15 -34.92 -101.24
C ILE A 169 -22.96 -35.44 -102.68
N GLU A 170 -21.73 -35.79 -103.07
CA GLU A 170 -21.44 -36.44 -104.36
C GLU A 170 -21.89 -37.91 -104.39
N ASP A 171 -21.63 -38.70 -103.35
CA ASP A 171 -22.09 -40.10 -103.25
C ASP A 171 -23.63 -40.22 -103.18
N GLY A 172 -24.31 -39.15 -102.75
CA GLY A 172 -25.78 -39.05 -102.75
C GLY A 172 -26.39 -38.51 -104.05
N ALA A 173 -25.58 -38.08 -105.03
CA ALA A 173 -26.04 -37.53 -106.30
C ALA A 173 -25.99 -38.55 -107.47
N ASP A 174 -25.43 -39.74 -107.24
CA ASP A 174 -25.33 -40.86 -108.20
C ASP A 174 -26.37 -42.00 -107.96
N GLU A 175 -27.40 -41.77 -107.13
CA GLU A 175 -28.63 -42.62 -107.03
C GLU A 175 -29.87 -42.01 -107.72
#